data_AF-A5TW28-F1
#
_entry.id   AF-A5TW28-F1
#
_cell.length_a   1.000
_cell.length_b   1.000
_cell.length_c   1.000
_cell.angle_alpha   90.00
_cell.angle_beta   90.00
_cell.angle_gamma   90.00
#
_symmetry.space_group_name_H-M   'P 1'
#
loop_
_entity.id
_entity.type
_entity.pdbx_description
1 polymer ?
#
loop_
_entity_poly.entity_id
_entity_poly.type
_entity_poly.pdbx_seq_one_letter_code
_entity_poly.pdbx_strand_id
1 'polypeptide(L)'
;MDYQLKNSNSDGEKLKIILEYHIKFERIHPFSDGNGRTGRLIMLALMLENNLTPFVITVENKAKYMDILRNQDIESFVGLVEPLMEEEKKRIIAFKKLSNLQI
;
A
#
# COMPACT_ATOMS: atom_id res chain seq x y z
N MET A 1 6.79 0.22 14.80
CA MET A 1 6.77 0.03 13.33
C MET A 1 7.99 -0.74 12.89
N ASP A 2 9.17 -0.14 12.94
CA ASP A 2 10.43 -0.75 12.48
C ASP A 2 10.74 -2.07 13.17
N TYR A 3 10.44 -2.20 14.46
CA TYR A 3 10.64 -3.46 15.18
C TYR A 3 9.77 -4.60 14.62
N GLN A 4 8.51 -4.32 14.24
CA GLN A 4 7.63 -5.36 13.69
C GLN A 4 8.04 -5.73 12.27
N LEU A 5 8.42 -4.74 11.45
CA LEU A 5 8.89 -4.96 10.08
C LEU A 5 10.25 -5.68 10.02
N LYS A 6 11.17 -5.39 10.95
CA LYS A 6 12.46 -6.09 11.04
C LYS A 6 12.33 -7.56 11.47
N ASN A 7 11.26 -7.90 12.19
CA ASN A 7 11.01 -9.26 12.69
C ASN A 7 9.99 -10.05 11.87
N SER A 8 9.45 -9.49 10.79
CA SER A 8 8.56 -10.22 9.88
C SER A 8 9.33 -11.23 9.04
N ASN A 9 8.74 -12.39 8.80
CA ASN A 9 9.35 -13.51 8.08
C ASN A 9 8.89 -13.61 6.62
N SER A 10 7.86 -12.84 6.22
CA SER A 10 7.32 -12.86 4.85
C SER A 10 6.84 -11.50 4.37
N ASP A 11 6.76 -11.36 3.04
CA ASP A 11 6.23 -10.15 2.40
C ASP A 11 4.76 -9.91 2.73
N GLY A 12 3.96 -10.98 2.92
CA GLY A 12 2.57 -10.87 3.33
C GLY A 12 2.41 -10.31 4.75
N GLU A 13 3.27 -10.73 5.68
CA GLU A 13 3.29 -10.15 7.04
C GLU A 13 3.68 -8.67 7.02
N LYS A 14 4.71 -8.30 6.23
CA LYS A 14 5.11 -6.90 6.07
C LYS A 14 3.97 -6.05 5.50
N LEU A 15 3.29 -6.55 4.47
CA LEU A 15 2.15 -5.89 3.86
C LEU A 15 1.07 -5.64 4.92
N LYS A 16 0.66 -6.67 5.67
CA LYS A 16 -0.36 -6.54 6.72
C LYS A 16 0.03 -5.49 7.75
N ILE A 17 1.27 -5.52 8.24
CA ILE A 17 1.79 -4.55 9.20
C ILE A 17 1.68 -3.12 8.64
N ILE A 18 2.12 -2.88 7.40
CA ILE A 18 2.08 -1.55 6.77
C ILE A 18 0.64 -1.05 6.61
N LEU A 19 -0.29 -1.93 6.19
CA LEU A 19 -1.70 -1.57 6.03
C LEU A 19 -2.37 -1.26 7.38
N GLU A 20 -2.03 -1.99 8.45
CA GLU A 20 -2.49 -1.67 9.81
C GLU A 20 -1.97 -0.30 10.28
N TYR A 21 -0.73 0.05 9.95
CA TYR A 21 -0.18 1.38 10.25
C TYR A 21 -0.93 2.49 9.52
N HIS A 22 -1.26 2.27 8.24
CA HIS A 22 -2.05 3.22 7.47
C HIS A 22 -3.45 3.44 8.07
N ILE A 23 -4.15 2.36 8.46
CA ILE A 23 -5.45 2.47 9.17
C ILE A 23 -5.30 3.28 10.45
N LYS A 24 -4.25 3.03 11.25
CA LYS A 24 -3.99 3.76 12.50
C LYS A 24 -3.70 5.24 12.25
N PHE A 25 -2.91 5.56 11.23
CA PHE A 25 -2.61 6.95 10.86
C PHE A 25 -3.87 7.71 10.46
N GLU A 26 -4.70 7.14 9.58
CA GLU A 26 -5.95 7.76 9.14
C GLU A 26 -6.93 7.98 10.31
N ARG A 27 -6.90 7.08 11.31
CA ARG A 27 -7.72 7.18 12.53
C ARG A 27 -7.24 8.28 13.49
N ILE A 28 -5.92 8.44 13.65
CA ILE A 28 -5.36 9.52 14.49
C ILE A 28 -5.67 10.88 13.86
N HIS A 29 -5.67 10.95 12.53
CA HIS A 29 -6.01 12.14 11.75
C HIS A 29 -5.27 13.41 12.22
N PRO A 30 -3.92 13.40 12.26
CA PRO A 30 -3.13 14.40 12.99
C PRO A 30 -3.08 15.79 12.34
N PHE A 31 -3.46 15.93 11.07
CA PHE A 31 -3.40 17.19 10.33
C PHE A 31 -4.81 17.78 10.10
N SER A 32 -4.89 19.09 9.85
CA SER A 32 -6.16 19.77 9.56
C SER A 32 -6.74 19.43 8.18
N ASP A 33 -5.88 19.13 7.20
CA ASP A 33 -6.22 18.60 5.87
C ASP A 33 -5.06 17.74 5.38
N GLY A 34 -5.31 16.88 4.39
CA GLY A 34 -4.27 16.14 3.69
C GLY A 34 -3.90 14.81 4.33
N ASN A 35 -4.59 14.39 5.39
CA ASN A 35 -4.36 13.09 6.04
C ASN A 35 -4.39 11.94 5.03
N GLY A 36 -5.48 11.80 4.27
CA GLY A 36 -5.60 10.76 3.24
C GLY A 36 -4.46 10.72 2.22
N ARG A 37 -3.93 11.89 1.81
CA ARG A 37 -2.80 11.97 0.85
C ARG A 37 -1.49 11.56 1.54
N THR A 38 -1.28 12.08 2.74
CA THR A 38 -0.07 11.84 3.53
C THR A 38 0.02 10.39 3.99
N GLY A 39 -1.08 9.80 4.48
CA GLY A 39 -1.13 8.40 4.90
C GLY A 39 -0.79 7.46 3.77
N ARG A 40 -1.37 7.69 2.58
CA ARG A 40 -1.03 6.91 1.38
C ARG A 40 0.45 7.06 0.98
N LEU A 41 1.01 8.26 1.04
CA LEU A 41 2.43 8.47 0.73
C LEU A 41 3.33 7.74 1.73
N ILE A 42 3.03 7.81 3.03
CA ILE A 42 3.76 7.08 4.08
C ILE A 42 3.66 5.58 3.84
N MET A 43 2.45 5.06 3.56
CA MET A 43 2.22 3.65 3.26
C MET A 43 3.08 3.18 2.08
N LEU A 44 3.07 3.92 0.96
CA LEU A 44 3.86 3.58 -0.22
C LEU A 44 5.37 3.69 0.03
N ALA A 45 5.82 4.69 0.80
CA ALA A 45 7.22 4.82 1.19
C ALA A 45 7.69 3.61 2.00
N LEU A 46 6.91 3.18 2.99
CA LEU A 46 7.22 1.99 3.80
C LEU A 46 7.26 0.71 2.96
N MET A 47 6.38 0.58 1.96
CA MET A 47 6.44 -0.55 1.04
C MET A 47 7.75 -0.57 0.26
N LEU A 48 8.16 0.57 -0.31
CA LEU A 48 9.41 0.69 -1.06
C LEU A 48 10.64 0.39 -0.20
N GLU A 49 10.69 0.93 1.02
CA GLU A 49 11.76 0.67 2.00
C GLU A 49 11.88 -0.80 2.40
N ASN A 50 10.80 -1.57 2.27
CA ASN A 50 10.74 -2.99 2.62
C ASN A 50 10.70 -3.92 1.39
N ASN A 51 11.08 -3.41 0.23
CA ASN A 51 11.15 -4.14 -1.05
C ASN A 51 9.81 -4.72 -1.53
N LEU A 52 8.69 -4.16 -1.09
CA LEU A 52 7.36 -4.50 -1.58
C LEU A 52 7.02 -3.67 -2.83
N THR A 53 6.24 -4.25 -3.73
CA THR A 53 5.75 -3.50 -4.90
C THR A 53 4.68 -2.49 -4.46
N PRO A 54 4.85 -1.19 -4.69
CA PRO A 54 3.80 -0.21 -4.40
C PRO A 54 2.57 -0.45 -5.27
N PHE A 55 1.46 0.21 -4.94
CA PHE A 55 0.22 0.07 -5.71
C PHE A 55 -0.52 1.41 -5.79
N VAL A 56 -1.53 1.46 -6.66
CA VAL A 56 -2.41 2.63 -6.80
C VAL A 56 -3.84 2.22 -6.46
N ILE A 57 -4.44 2.94 -5.51
CA ILE A 57 -5.88 2.82 -5.25
C ILE A 57 -6.61 3.53 -6.38
N THR A 58 -7.22 2.74 -7.26
CA THR A 58 -7.93 3.27 -8.42
C THR A 58 -9.24 3.96 -8.03
N VAL A 59 -9.79 4.76 -8.93
CA VAL A 59 -11.03 5.52 -8.68
C VAL A 59 -12.21 4.59 -8.39
N GLU A 60 -12.25 3.44 -9.07
CA GLU A 60 -13.29 2.42 -8.93
C GLU A 60 -13.25 1.78 -7.53
N ASN A 61 -12.04 1.65 -6.96
CA ASN A 61 -11.83 1.07 -5.64
C ASN A 61 -11.99 2.07 -4.50
N LYS A 62 -12.20 3.37 -4.78
CA LYS A 62 -12.30 4.42 -3.77
C LYS A 62 -13.37 4.12 -2.72
N ALA A 63 -14.56 3.68 -3.13
CA ALA A 63 -15.66 3.40 -2.20
C ALA A 63 -15.31 2.24 -1.25
N LYS A 64 -14.76 1.15 -1.80
CA LYS A 64 -14.32 -0.02 -1.02
C LYS A 64 -13.20 0.34 -0.04
N TYR A 65 -12.21 1.10 -0.49
CA TYR A 65 -11.13 1.59 0.36
C TYR A 65 -11.65 2.46 1.53
N MET A 66 -12.60 3.36 1.28
CA MET A 66 -13.18 4.18 2.35
C MET A 66 -13.97 3.34 3.37
N ASP A 67 -14.67 2.30 2.91
CA ASP A 67 -15.39 1.39 3.80
C ASP A 67 -14.44 0.55 4.67
N ILE A 68 -13.35 0.05 4.07
CA ILE A 68 -12.26 -0.62 4.79
C ILE A 68 -11.70 0.25 5.91
N LEU A 69 -11.39 1.53 5.62
CA LEU A 69 -10.87 2.44 6.63
C LEU A 69 -11.87 2.70 7.76
N ARG A 70 -13.15 2.88 7.41
CA ARG A 70 -14.23 3.08 8.37
C ARG A 70 -14.37 1.88 9.31
N ASN A 71 -14.32 0.68 8.76
CA ASN A 71 -14.54 -0.57 9.50
C ASN A 71 -13.25 -1.14 10.11
N GLN A 72 -12.09 -0.53 9.81
CA GLN A 72 -10.77 -1.02 10.22
C GLN A 72 -10.53 -2.48 9.79
N ASP A 73 -11.06 -2.84 8.61
CA ASP A 73 -11.06 -4.22 8.11
C ASP A 73 -9.74 -4.53 7.39
N ILE A 74 -8.77 -5.01 8.16
CA ILE A 74 -7.44 -5.35 7.65
C ILE A 74 -7.46 -6.46 6.60
N GLU A 75 -8.33 -7.47 6.76
CA GLU A 75 -8.39 -8.62 5.85
C GLU A 75 -8.93 -8.18 4.49
N SER A 76 -10.01 -7.37 4.48
CA SER A 76 -10.51 -6.76 3.24
C SER A 76 -9.50 -5.80 2.61
N PHE A 77 -8.65 -5.14 3.41
CA PHE A 77 -7.60 -4.27 2.89
C PHE A 77 -6.51 -5.08 2.18
N VAL A 78 -6.01 -6.15 2.79
CA VAL A 78 -5.05 -7.07 2.16
C VAL A 78 -5.63 -7.60 0.85
N GLY A 79 -6.87 -8.11 0.87
CA GLY A 79 -7.54 -8.62 -0.33
C GLY A 79 -7.84 -7.57 -1.41
N LEU A 80 -7.86 -6.28 -1.07
CA LEU A 80 -7.92 -5.19 -2.05
C LEU A 80 -6.53 -4.90 -2.65
N VAL A 81 -5.48 -4.94 -1.83
CA VAL A 81 -4.14 -4.47 -2.21
C VAL A 81 -3.35 -5.49 -3.00
N GLU A 82 -3.42 -6.78 -2.64
CA GLU A 82 -2.71 -7.85 -3.34
C GLU A 82 -2.95 -7.85 -4.87
N PRO A 83 -4.19 -7.80 -5.39
CA PRO A 83 -4.39 -7.75 -6.84
C PRO A 83 -3.85 -6.46 -7.48
N LEU A 84 -3.94 -5.31 -6.79
CA LEU A 84 -3.40 -4.05 -7.28
C LEU A 84 -1.87 -4.06 -7.35
N MET A 85 -1.21 -4.72 -6.40
CA MET A 85 0.24 -4.94 -6.44
C MET A 85 0.64 -5.81 -7.64
N GLU A 86 -0.11 -6.88 -7.93
CA GLU A 86 0.16 -7.73 -9.10
C GLU A 86 -0.03 -6.98 -10.43
N GLU A 87 -1.02 -6.10 -10.52
CA GLU A 87 -1.16 -5.20 -11.67
C GLU A 87 0.04 -4.25 -11.82
N GLU A 88 0.52 -3.68 -10.72
CA GLU A 88 1.69 -2.79 -10.74
C GLU A 88 2.97 -3.54 -11.12
N LYS A 89 3.18 -4.76 -10.62
CA LYS A 89 4.29 -5.63 -11.03
C LYS A 89 4.30 -5.83 -12.55
N LYS A 90 3.13 -6.10 -13.15
CA LYS A 90 3.00 -6.23 -14.61
C LYS A 90 3.36 -4.93 -15.34
N ARG A 91 2.89 -3.78 -14.85
CA ARG A 91 3.23 -2.46 -15.40
C ARG A 91 4.74 -2.18 -15.35
N ILE A 92 5.39 -2.46 -14.22
CA ILE A 92 6.84 -2.29 -14.04
C ILE A 92 7.62 -3.18 -15.02
N ILE A 93 7.22 -4.45 -15.17
CA ILE A 93 7.87 -5.37 -16.11
C ILE A 93 7.70 -4.88 -17.55
N ALA A 94 6.50 -4.45 -17.92
CA ALA A 94 6.24 -3.90 -19.26
C ALA A 94 7.09 -2.66 -19.52
N PHE A 95 7.18 -1.74 -18.55
CA PHE A 95 8.02 -0.54 -18.63
C PHE A 95 9.50 -0.88 -18.82
N LYS A 96 10.05 -1.82 -18.02
CA LYS A 96 11.45 -2.27 -18.14
C LYS A 96 11.74 -2.92 -19.50
N LYS A 97 10.79 -3.68 -20.05
CA LYS A 97 10.93 -4.27 -21.40
C LYS A 97 11.03 -3.16 -22.45
N LEU A 98 10.12 -2.18 -22.40
CA LEU A 98 10.10 -1.04 -23.31
C LEU A 98 11.38 -0.19 -23.22
N SER A 99 11.91 0.04 -22.01
CA SER A 99 13.17 0.79 -21.84
C SER A 99 14.38 0.05 -22.41
N ASN A 100 14.40 -1.29 -22.31
CA ASN A 100 15.47 -2.11 -22.89
C ASN A 100 15.38 -2.23 -24.43
N LEU A 101 14.28 -1.77 -25.03
CA LEU A 101 14.03 -1.74 -26.47
C LEU A 101 14.41 -0.39 -27.12
N GLN A 102 14.71 0.64 -26.31
CA GLN A 102 15.21 1.93 -26.79
C GLN A 102 16.74 1.92 -26.73
N ILE A 103 17.35 1.51 -27.86
CA ILE A 103 18.78 1.69 -28.18
C ILE A 103 18.96 3.08 -28.78
#